data_AF-A0A2P1QUE6-F1
#
_entry.id   AF-A0A2P1QUE6-F1
#
_cell.length_a   1.000
_cell.length_b   1.000
_cell.length_c   1.000
_cell.angle_alpha   90.00
_cell.angle_beta   90.00
_cell.angle_gamma   90.00
#
_symmetry.space_group_name_H-M   'P 1'
#
loop_
_entity.id
_entity.type
_entity.pdbx_description
1 polymer ?
#
loop_
_entity_poly.entity_id
_entity_poly.type
_entity_poly.pdbx_seq_one_letter_code
_entity_poly.pdbx_strand_id
1 'polypeptide(L)'
;MYKVLQVSIAIIVCYAFFVVNFPITENERSVMGNSKDNKENWKELNKEGVTQFKSILSAIEKFHSIILRSDSTKGSPWDFKRDLLKAKECRIYVKETEDKHVFQVYTEIIEDAKVRRENWIHVDGIQEAREIFESEGNLTHLVFTINCLNDIYRDFTI
;
A
#
# COMPACT_ATOMS: atom_id res chain seq x y z
N MET A 1 -16.58 -25.86 -2.10
CA MET A 1 -15.19 -25.57 -1.70
C MET A 1 -14.38 -24.80 -2.76
N TYR A 2 -14.58 -25.00 -4.06
CA TYR A 2 -13.79 -24.32 -5.11
C TYR A 2 -14.08 -22.81 -5.31
N LYS A 3 -15.29 -22.32 -5.00
CA LYS A 3 -15.64 -20.89 -5.13
C LYS A 3 -14.86 -19.98 -4.18
N VAL A 4 -14.63 -20.41 -2.94
CA VAL A 4 -13.95 -19.61 -1.91
C VAL A 4 -12.47 -19.38 -2.24
N LEU A 5 -11.82 -20.40 -2.82
CA LEU A 5 -10.43 -20.32 -3.26
C LEU A 5 -10.28 -19.42 -4.50
N GLN A 6 -11.24 -19.44 -5.43
CA GLN A 6 -11.23 -18.56 -6.60
C GLN A 6 -11.46 -17.09 -6.24
N VAL A 7 -12.33 -16.79 -5.27
CA VAL A 7 -12.56 -15.41 -4.81
C VAL A 7 -11.33 -14.86 -4.08
N SER A 8 -10.69 -15.68 -3.23
CA SER A 8 -9.43 -15.29 -2.57
C SER A 8 -8.31 -15.01 -3.57
N ILE A 9 -8.16 -15.86 -4.59
CA ILE A 9 -7.16 -15.65 -5.65
C ILE A 9 -7.53 -14.43 -6.50
N ALA A 10 -8.81 -14.22 -6.83
CA ALA A 10 -9.26 -13.06 -7.61
C ALA A 10 -9.08 -11.73 -6.86
N ILE A 11 -9.33 -11.70 -5.54
CA ILE A 11 -9.06 -10.55 -4.68
C ILE A 11 -7.57 -10.26 -4.66
N ILE A 12 -6.72 -11.26 -4.46
CA ILE A 12 -5.25 -11.09 -4.45
C ILE A 12 -4.74 -10.66 -5.83
N VAL A 13 -5.28 -11.21 -6.92
CA VAL A 13 -4.94 -10.82 -8.30
C VAL A 13 -5.39 -9.39 -8.61
N CYS A 14 -6.57 -8.94 -8.14
CA CYS A 14 -7.01 -7.55 -8.28
C CYS A 14 -6.17 -6.59 -7.42
N TYR A 15 -5.80 -7.00 -6.20
CA TYR A 15 -4.95 -6.25 -5.27
C TYR A 15 -3.56 -5.98 -5.86
N ALA A 16 -2.99 -6.98 -6.53
CA ALA A 16 -1.70 -6.86 -7.20
C ALA A 16 -1.75 -6.00 -8.48
N PHE A 17 -2.92 -5.83 -9.12
CA PHE A 17 -3.03 -5.05 -10.35
C PHE A 17 -3.17 -3.55 -10.08
N PHE A 18 -3.91 -3.16 -9.02
CA PHE A 18 -4.19 -1.75 -8.72
C PHE A 18 -3.05 -1.02 -7.99
N VAL A 19 -2.29 -1.70 -7.12
CA VAL A 19 -1.16 -1.08 -6.38
C VAL A 19 0.03 -0.71 -7.30
N VAL A 20 0.08 -1.24 -8.52
CA VAL A 20 1.31 -1.30 -9.32
C VAL A 20 1.39 -0.23 -10.41
N ASN A 21 0.28 0.38 -10.85
CA ASN A 21 0.28 1.14 -12.11
C ASN A 21 -0.32 2.56 -12.11
N PHE A 22 -0.63 3.16 -10.96
CA PHE A 22 -1.00 4.58 -10.92
C PHE A 22 0.11 5.44 -10.28
N PRO A 23 1.16 5.81 -11.04
CA PRO A 23 1.99 6.92 -10.65
C PRO A 23 1.13 8.19 -10.61
N ILE A 24 1.27 8.96 -9.54
CA ILE A 24 0.60 10.25 -9.41
C ILE A 24 1.17 11.19 -10.49
N THR A 25 0.31 11.73 -11.36
CA THR A 25 0.74 12.63 -12.44
C THR A 25 1.35 13.92 -11.89
N GLU A 26 2.28 14.54 -12.62
CA GLU A 26 3.05 15.72 -12.17
C GLU A 26 2.20 16.90 -11.67
N ASN A 27 0.92 16.96 -12.06
CA ASN A 27 0.00 18.00 -11.64
C ASN A 27 -0.36 17.94 -10.14
N GLU A 28 -0.27 16.77 -9.50
CA GLU A 28 -0.47 16.60 -8.05
C GLU A 28 0.84 16.72 -7.24
N ARG A 29 2.02 16.58 -7.88
CA ARG A 29 3.31 16.90 -7.24
C ARG A 29 3.44 18.38 -6.87
N SER A 30 2.74 19.26 -7.58
CA SER A 30 2.69 20.71 -7.37
C SER A 30 2.08 21.11 -6.01
N VAL A 31 1.32 20.23 -5.34
CA VAL A 31 0.73 20.53 -4.03
C VAL A 31 1.77 20.68 -2.93
N MET A 32 3.02 20.22 -3.15
CA MET A 32 4.13 20.47 -2.23
C MET A 32 4.79 21.86 -2.40
N GLY A 33 4.37 22.65 -3.40
CA GLY A 33 4.99 23.93 -3.74
C GLY A 33 4.25 25.17 -3.26
N ASN A 34 2.91 25.23 -3.36
CA ASN A 34 2.15 26.44 -3.00
C ASN A 34 0.66 26.13 -2.81
N SER A 35 0.24 25.71 -1.63
CA SER A 35 -1.08 26.09 -1.10
C SER A 35 -1.04 25.99 0.43
N LYS A 36 -1.54 27.02 1.10
CA LYS A 36 -1.49 27.17 2.56
C LYS A 36 -2.51 26.29 3.31
N ASP A 37 -3.21 25.38 2.63
CA ASP A 37 -4.45 24.77 3.14
C ASP A 37 -4.45 23.22 3.25
N ASN A 38 -3.33 22.50 3.08
CA ASN A 38 -3.41 21.02 3.04
C ASN A 38 -2.26 20.24 3.70
N LYS A 39 -1.61 20.82 4.73
CA LYS A 39 -0.70 20.06 5.60
C LYS A 39 -1.41 19.20 6.66
N GLU A 40 -2.73 19.34 6.83
CA GLU A 40 -3.45 18.79 8.00
C GLU A 40 -3.82 17.31 7.91
N ASN A 41 -3.76 16.66 6.75
CA ASN A 41 -4.29 15.28 6.59
C ASN A 41 -3.25 14.18 6.31
N TRP A 42 -1.96 14.50 6.22
CA TRP A 42 -0.92 13.47 6.09
C TRP A 42 -0.51 12.98 7.46
N LYS A 43 -0.67 11.68 7.71
CA LYS A 43 -0.25 11.06 8.96
C LYS A 43 1.03 10.26 8.77
N GLU A 44 1.99 10.44 9.66
CA GLU A 44 3.24 9.66 9.64
C GLU A 44 3.02 8.32 10.34
N LEU A 45 3.53 7.23 9.77
CA LEU A 45 3.53 5.93 10.44
C LEU A 45 4.59 5.88 11.52
N ASN A 46 4.23 5.40 12.70
CA ASN A 46 5.20 5.06 13.75
C ASN A 46 6.04 3.84 13.36
N LYS A 47 7.07 3.52 14.15
CA LYS A 47 7.99 2.41 13.86
C LYS A 47 7.30 1.04 13.69
N GLU A 48 6.24 0.80 14.45
CA GLU A 48 5.45 -0.44 14.34
C GLU A 48 4.64 -0.43 13.03
N GLY A 49 3.97 0.69 12.72
CA GLY A 49 3.24 0.88 11.47
C GLY A 49 4.12 0.70 10.23
N VAL A 50 5.35 1.22 10.25
CA VAL A 50 6.34 0.98 9.19
C VAL A 50 6.65 -0.51 9.03
N THR A 51 6.77 -1.26 10.12
CA THR A 51 7.07 -2.70 10.09
C THR A 51 5.90 -3.50 9.52
N GLN A 52 4.68 -3.18 9.94
CA GLN A 52 3.45 -3.78 9.40
C GLN A 52 3.29 -3.45 7.90
N PHE A 53 3.54 -2.19 7.52
CA PHE A 53 3.47 -1.75 6.13
C PHE A 53 4.49 -2.48 5.24
N LYS A 54 5.73 -2.64 5.72
CA LYS A 54 6.74 -3.45 5.02
C LYS A 54 6.33 -4.91 4.90
N SER A 55 5.62 -5.47 5.86
CA SER A 55 5.08 -6.83 5.79
C SER A 55 4.04 -6.97 4.68
N ILE A 56 3.13 -5.99 4.53
CA ILE A 56 2.20 -5.92 3.40
C ILE A 56 2.96 -5.84 2.07
N LEU A 57 3.91 -4.90 1.95
CA LEU A 57 4.71 -4.74 0.74
C LEU A 57 5.49 -6.01 0.38
N SER A 58 6.05 -6.72 1.37
CA SER A 58 6.76 -7.98 1.16
C SER A 58 5.83 -9.09 0.68
N ALA A 59 4.58 -9.15 1.18
CA ALA A 59 3.59 -10.10 0.69
C ALA A 59 3.24 -9.84 -0.79
N ILE A 60 3.07 -8.58 -1.16
CA ILE A 60 2.82 -8.17 -2.56
C ILE A 60 4.03 -8.53 -3.45
N GLU A 61 5.25 -8.30 -2.97
CA GLU A 61 6.49 -8.64 -3.69
C GLU A 61 6.60 -10.14 -3.97
N LYS A 62 6.34 -10.97 -2.97
CA LYS A 62 6.30 -12.43 -3.12
C LYS A 62 5.26 -12.85 -4.14
N PHE A 63 4.05 -12.30 -4.07
CA PHE A 63 2.99 -12.59 -5.04
C PHE A 63 3.40 -12.22 -6.46
N HIS A 64 3.98 -11.03 -6.65
CA HIS A 64 4.48 -10.56 -7.94
C HIS A 64 5.55 -11.52 -8.51
N SER A 65 6.49 -11.97 -7.67
CA SER A 65 7.54 -12.90 -8.11
C SER A 65 7.00 -14.27 -8.54
N ILE A 66 5.95 -14.77 -7.88
CA ILE A 66 5.33 -16.08 -8.15
C ILE A 66 4.46 -16.03 -9.40
N ILE A 67 3.60 -15.01 -9.51
CA ILE A 67 2.53 -14.97 -10.51
C ILE A 67 3.00 -14.38 -11.83
N LEU A 68 3.72 -13.26 -11.79
CA LEU A 68 4.01 -12.54 -13.02
C LEU A 68 5.19 -13.14 -13.79
N ARG A 69 6.02 -13.99 -13.16
CA ARG A 69 7.23 -14.63 -13.75
C ARG A 69 8.05 -13.71 -14.65
N SER A 70 7.89 -12.40 -14.48
CA SER A 70 8.34 -11.40 -15.44
C SER A 70 9.72 -11.00 -14.98
N ASP A 71 10.68 -11.20 -15.87
CA ASP A 71 12.04 -10.69 -15.73
C ASP A 71 12.02 -9.32 -15.08
N SER A 72 12.88 -9.14 -14.09
CA SER A 72 13.11 -7.86 -13.42
C SER A 72 13.46 -6.80 -14.47
N THR A 73 12.44 -6.12 -15.00
CA THR A 73 12.63 -5.01 -15.92
C THR A 73 13.21 -3.88 -15.08
N LYS A 74 14.52 -3.66 -15.26
CA LYS A 74 15.23 -2.52 -14.67
C LYS A 74 14.46 -1.24 -14.97
N GLY A 75 14.16 -0.45 -13.94
CA GLY A 75 13.41 0.80 -14.08
C GLY A 75 11.90 0.65 -13.87
N SER A 76 11.43 -0.50 -13.39
CA SER A 76 10.05 -0.62 -12.93
C SER A 76 9.82 0.21 -11.66
N PRO A 77 8.62 0.79 -11.44
CA PRO A 77 8.24 1.42 -10.17
C PRO A 77 8.42 0.50 -8.94
N TRP A 78 8.56 -0.81 -9.15
CA TRP A 78 8.83 -1.80 -8.13
C TRP A 78 10.25 -1.74 -7.56
N ASP A 79 11.22 -1.21 -8.30
CA ASP A 79 12.60 -1.10 -7.81
C ASP A 79 12.67 -0.20 -6.56
N PHE A 80 11.93 0.92 -6.54
CA PHE A 80 11.83 1.76 -5.34
C PHE A 80 11.16 1.01 -4.17
N LYS A 81 10.07 0.28 -4.41
CA LYS A 81 9.36 -0.48 -3.37
C LYS A 81 10.24 -1.60 -2.78
N ARG A 82 11.08 -2.23 -3.61
CA ARG A 82 12.10 -3.20 -3.17
C ARG A 82 13.21 -2.55 -2.33
N ASP A 83 13.65 -1.35 -2.73
CA ASP A 83 14.64 -0.60 -1.96
C ASP A 83 14.05 -0.18 -0.61
N LEU A 84 12.78 0.25 -0.57
CA LEU A 84 12.06 0.59 0.66
C LEU A 84 12.00 -0.59 1.65
N LEU A 85 11.82 -1.81 1.15
CA LEU A 85 11.85 -3.01 1.99
C LEU A 85 13.23 -3.23 2.64
N LYS A 86 14.33 -2.91 1.92
CA LYS A 86 15.71 -3.08 2.39
C LYS A 86 16.22 -1.89 3.21
N ALA A 87 15.60 -0.73 3.06
CA ALA A 87 16.02 0.50 3.72
C ALA A 87 15.99 0.36 5.25
N LYS A 88 17.09 0.75 5.91
CA LYS A 88 17.18 0.80 7.38
C LYS A 88 16.40 1.98 7.94
N GLU A 89 16.51 3.13 7.29
CA GLU A 89 15.81 4.35 7.66
C GLU A 89 14.84 4.75 6.55
N CYS A 90 13.55 4.78 6.89
CA CYS A 90 12.51 5.23 6.00
C CYS A 90 11.39 5.92 6.78
N ARG A 91 10.73 6.87 6.13
CA ARG A 91 9.51 7.52 6.63
C ARG A 91 8.38 7.23 5.67
N ILE A 92 7.21 6.92 6.21
CA ILE A 92 6.02 6.59 5.44
C ILE A 92 4.91 7.49 5.94
N TYR A 93 4.31 8.20 5.01
CA TYR A 93 3.20 9.11 5.21
C TYR A 93 2.00 8.56 4.46
N VAL A 94 0.87 8.53 5.12
CA VAL A 94 -0.38 7.99 4.57
C VAL A 94 -1.47 9.04 4.72
N LYS A 95 -2.27 9.19 3.67
CA LYS A 95 -3.41 10.08 3.63
C LYS A 95 -4.61 9.34 3.04
N GLU A 96 -5.74 9.36 3.73
CA GLU A 96 -7.02 8.89 3.19
C GLU A 96 -7.49 9.80 2.05
N THR A 97 -8.13 9.20 1.05
CA THR A 97 -8.81 9.93 -0.02
C THR A 97 -10.32 10.00 0.26
N GLU A 98 -11.10 10.55 -0.67
CA GLU A 98 -12.57 10.53 -0.58
C GLU A 98 -13.13 9.10 -0.62
N ASP A 99 -12.41 8.18 -1.26
CA ASP A 99 -12.72 6.76 -1.23
C ASP A 99 -12.04 6.11 -0.02
N LYS A 100 -12.86 5.52 0.87
CA LYS A 100 -12.44 4.87 2.12
C LYS A 100 -11.49 3.68 1.93
N HIS A 101 -11.40 3.14 0.72
CA HIS A 101 -10.47 2.05 0.41
C HIS A 101 -9.22 2.54 -0.33
N VAL A 102 -9.13 3.83 -0.65
CA VAL A 102 -8.03 4.37 -1.44
C VAL A 102 -7.22 5.35 -0.61
N PHE A 103 -5.92 5.09 -0.53
CA PHE A 103 -4.96 5.86 0.26
C PHE A 103 -3.87 6.43 -0.64
N GLN A 104 -3.47 7.67 -0.39
CA GLN A 104 -2.23 8.22 -0.91
C GLN A 104 -1.09 7.83 0.04
N VAL A 105 -0.05 7.22 -0.50
CA VAL A 105 1.15 6.86 0.25
C VAL A 105 2.32 7.66 -0.30
N TYR A 106 3.02 8.34 0.59
CA TYR A 106 4.25 9.07 0.32
C TYR A 106 5.36 8.50 1.19
N THR A 107 6.50 8.18 0.59
CA THR A 107 7.60 7.53 1.30
C THR A 107 8.92 8.19 1.02
N GLU A 108 9.76 8.18 2.05
CA GLU A 108 11.13 8.69 1.99
C GLU A 108 12.08 7.60 2.46
N ILE A 109 13.06 7.26 1.62
CA ILE A 109 14.19 6.41 1.97
C ILE A 109 15.38 7.31 2.25
N ILE A 110 15.99 7.17 3.42
CA ILE A 110 17.16 7.95 3.84
C ILE A 110 18.37 7.03 3.78
N GLU A 111 19.25 7.26 2.80
CA GLU A 111 20.51 6.53 2.62
C GLU A 111 21.66 7.53 2.68
N ASP A 112 22.36 7.54 3.82
CA ASP A 112 23.45 8.47 4.13
C ASP A 112 23.04 9.95 3.93
N ALA A 113 23.48 10.55 2.82
CA ALA A 113 23.20 11.95 2.46
C ALA A 113 22.15 12.09 1.34
N LYS A 114 21.58 10.99 0.84
CA LYS A 114 20.59 10.99 -0.25
C LYS A 114 19.23 10.61 0.30
N VAL A 115 18.23 11.45 0.01
CA VAL A 115 16.83 11.17 0.29
C VAL A 115 16.15 10.85 -1.03
N ARG A 116 15.68 9.61 -1.19
CA ARG A 116 14.85 9.20 -2.32
C ARG A 116 13.39 9.23 -1.88
N ARG A 117 12.54 9.79 -2.74
CA ARG A 117 11.12 10.02 -2.44
C ARG A 117 10.28 9.43 -3.54
N GLU A 118 9.19 8.77 -3.15
CA GLU A 118 8.22 8.23 -4.09
C GLU A 118 6.83 8.31 -3.49
N ASN A 119 5.84 8.53 -4.34
CA ASN A 119 4.44 8.58 -3.97
C ASN A 119 3.59 7.72 -4.92
N TRP A 120 2.57 7.07 -4.36
CA TRP A 120 1.64 6.27 -5.14
C TRP A 120 0.28 6.18 -4.45
N ILE A 121 -0.69 5.66 -5.20
CA ILE A 121 -2.01 5.31 -4.69
C ILE A 121 -2.01 3.84 -4.25
N HIS A 122 -2.42 3.59 -3.01
CA HIS A 122 -2.62 2.25 -2.46
C HIS A 122 -4.11 2.00 -2.29
N VAL A 123 -4.61 0.93 -2.91
CA VAL A 123 -6.00 0.48 -2.74
C VAL A 123 -6.03 -0.67 -1.73
N ASP A 124 -6.82 -0.51 -0.68
CA ASP A 124 -7.04 -1.50 0.36
C ASP A 124 -8.24 -2.42 0.02
N GLY A 125 -8.01 -3.30 -0.95
CA GLY A 125 -8.94 -4.37 -1.26
C GLY A 125 -9.13 -5.45 -0.17
N ILE A 126 -8.33 -5.47 0.92
CA ILE A 126 -8.54 -6.40 2.04
C ILE A 126 -9.71 -5.86 2.87
N GLN A 127 -9.69 -4.57 3.17
CA GLN A 127 -10.80 -3.93 3.86
C GLN A 127 -12.09 -3.99 3.02
N GLU A 128 -12.01 -3.72 1.71
CA GLU A 128 -13.16 -3.86 0.81
C GLU A 128 -13.72 -5.30 0.82
N ALA A 129 -12.85 -6.30 0.73
CA ALA A 129 -13.27 -7.70 0.79
C ALA A 129 -13.91 -8.06 2.13
N ARG A 130 -13.37 -7.59 3.26
CA ARG A 130 -13.96 -7.81 4.59
C ARG A 130 -15.39 -7.33 4.65
N GLU A 131 -15.66 -6.11 4.17
CA GLU A 131 -17.01 -5.55 4.15
C GLU A 131 -17.98 -6.37 3.28
N ILE A 132 -17.52 -6.87 2.14
CA ILE A 132 -18.32 -7.78 1.29
C ILE A 132 -18.65 -9.06 2.07
N PHE A 133 -17.65 -9.72 2.67
CA PHE A 133 -17.88 -10.96 3.43
C PHE A 133 -18.76 -10.73 4.67
N GLU A 134 -18.64 -9.59 5.35
CA GLU A 134 -19.54 -9.18 6.44
C GLU A 134 -20.98 -9.04 5.94
N SER A 135 -21.18 -8.38 4.80
CA SER A 135 -22.51 -8.21 4.20
C SER A 135 -23.16 -9.54 3.79
N GLU A 136 -22.34 -10.53 3.44
CA GLU A 136 -22.76 -11.90 3.13
C GLU A 136 -22.91 -12.79 4.38
N GLY A 137 -22.60 -12.27 5.58
CA GLY A 137 -22.64 -13.01 6.84
C GLY A 137 -21.51 -14.04 7.02
N ASN A 138 -20.48 -14.02 6.19
CA ASN A 138 -19.36 -14.97 6.22
C ASN A 138 -18.19 -14.45 7.04
N LEU A 139 -18.33 -14.48 8.37
CA LEU A 139 -17.31 -13.98 9.31
C LEU A 139 -16.14 -14.96 9.54
N THR A 140 -16.20 -16.15 8.96
CA THR A 140 -15.18 -17.21 9.17
C THR A 140 -14.03 -17.16 8.15
N HIS A 141 -14.08 -16.21 7.21
CA HIS A 141 -13.10 -16.11 6.14
C HIS A 141 -11.72 -15.63 6.66
N LEU A 142 -10.63 -16.15 6.10
CA LEU A 142 -9.27 -15.81 6.55
C LEU A 142 -8.90 -14.33 6.36
N VAL A 143 -9.65 -13.60 5.54
CA VAL A 143 -9.43 -12.15 5.29
C VAL A 143 -9.51 -11.30 6.56
N PHE A 144 -10.29 -11.74 7.56
CA PHE A 144 -10.39 -11.05 8.86
C PHE A 144 -9.12 -11.20 9.71
N THR A 145 -8.22 -12.11 9.34
CA THR A 145 -6.94 -12.32 10.05
C THR A 145 -5.76 -11.58 9.43
N ILE A 146 -5.95 -10.96 8.26
CA ILE A 146 -4.88 -10.31 7.49
C ILE A 146 -4.91 -8.81 7.75
N ASN A 147 -3.87 -8.26 8.39
CA ASN A 147 -3.74 -6.80 8.57
C ASN A 147 -3.71 -6.07 7.22
N CYS A 148 -4.45 -4.96 7.12
CA CYS A 148 -4.53 -4.13 5.92
C CYS A 148 -4.05 -2.70 6.16
N LEU A 149 -4.02 -1.86 5.12
CA LEU A 149 -3.52 -0.49 5.24
C LEU A 149 -4.45 0.37 6.12
N ASN A 150 -5.76 0.15 6.04
CA ASN A 150 -6.74 0.81 6.90
C ASN A 150 -6.48 0.53 8.39
N ASP A 151 -6.16 -0.73 8.75
CA ASP A 151 -5.79 -1.10 10.12
C ASP A 151 -4.52 -0.35 10.55
N ILE A 152 -3.51 -0.29 9.67
CA ILE A 152 -2.25 0.40 9.95
C ILE A 152 -2.46 1.91 10.13
N TYR A 153 -3.25 2.51 9.25
CA TYR A 153 -3.55 3.93 9.29
C TYR A 153 -4.31 4.31 10.57
N ARG A 154 -5.26 3.49 11.01
CA ARG A 154 -6.01 3.72 12.25
C ARG A 154 -5.15 3.56 13.51
N ASP A 155 -4.35 2.50 13.56
CA ASP A 155 -3.73 2.05 14.82
C ASP A 155 -2.26 2.49 14.98
N PHE A 156 -1.57 2.84 13.90
CA PHE A 156 -0.12 3.10 13.91
C PHE A 156 0.29 4.42 13.27
N THR A 157 -0.62 5.39 13.16
CA THR A 157 -0.29 6.77 12.78
C THR A 157 0.05 7.63 13.99
N ILE A 158 0.89 8.66 13.77
CA ILE A 158 1.27 9.71 14.73
C ILE A 158 0.54 11.00 14.38
#